data_AF-A0A7C4Q6J8-F1
#
_entry.id   AF-A0A7C4Q6J8-F1
#
_cell.length_a   1.000
_cell.length_b   1.000
_cell.length_c   1.000
_cell.angle_alpha   90.00
_cell.angle_beta   90.00
_cell.angle_gamma   90.00
#
_symmetry.space_group_name_H-M   'P 1'
#
loop_
_entity.id
_entity.type
_entity.pdbx_description
1 polymer ?
#
loop_
_entity_poly.entity_id
_entity_poly.type
_entity_poly.pdbx_seq_one_letter_code
_entity_poly.pdbx_strand_id
1 'polypeptide(L)'
;AIALMLAIGFSIGLIIISITRGFSIDIFSYLFGSILTISREELIIISIVTIFITIFLLLFHKELIAITFNERNAKIMGIPVDLISNIFNLIIAIVIILSIKIVGVILIVALITIPALIALQIKTSFNNTIIISISIGLIGIILGIFISALYKLATSGVIVFTLVFIYTIVYIYSKIKNIKRGIL
;
A
#
# COMPACT_ATOMS: atom_id res chain seq x y z
N ALA A 1 -6.32 -10.50 20.26
CA ALA A 1 -5.60 -11.72 19.79
C ALA A 1 -4.61 -11.41 18.66
N ILE A 2 -5.02 -10.79 17.53
CA ILE A 2 -4.14 -10.56 16.36
C ILE A 2 -2.90 -9.71 16.69
N ALA A 3 -3.07 -8.56 17.37
CA ALA A 3 -1.94 -7.71 17.76
C ALA A 3 -0.94 -8.43 18.69
N LEU A 4 -1.43 -9.29 19.57
CA LEU A 4 -0.61 -10.11 20.46
C LEU A 4 0.18 -11.16 19.66
N MET A 5 -0.46 -11.86 18.72
CA MET A 5 0.21 -12.82 17.85
C MET A 5 1.30 -12.15 16.99
N LEU A 6 1.05 -10.96 16.45
CA LEU A 6 2.05 -10.18 15.73
C LEU A 6 3.23 -9.80 16.62
N ALA A 7 2.96 -9.26 17.82
CA ALA A 7 4.01 -8.87 18.76
C ALA A 7 4.89 -10.07 19.16
N ILE A 8 4.28 -11.23 19.43
CA ILE A 8 4.99 -12.47 19.74
C ILE A 8 5.83 -12.92 18.55
N GLY A 9 5.24 -13.00 17.34
CA GLY A 9 5.94 -13.43 16.13
C GLY A 9 7.17 -12.57 15.81
N PHE A 10 7.01 -11.24 15.84
CA PHE A 10 8.12 -10.31 15.62
C PHE A 10 9.19 -10.42 16.70
N SER A 11 8.80 -10.48 17.98
CA SER A 11 9.75 -10.56 19.10
C SER A 11 10.58 -11.83 19.03
N ILE A 12 9.95 -12.97 18.77
CA ILE A 12 10.66 -14.26 18.61
C ILE A 12 11.63 -14.19 17.44
N GLY A 13 11.20 -13.68 16.28
CA GLY A 13 12.05 -13.54 15.10
C GLY A 13 13.29 -12.69 15.39
N LEU A 14 13.11 -11.55 16.06
CA LEU A 14 14.21 -10.66 16.44
C LEU A 14 15.17 -11.30 17.45
N ILE A 15 14.67 -12.04 18.43
CA ILE A 15 15.51 -12.75 19.41
C ILE A 15 16.38 -13.82 18.70
N ILE A 16 15.79 -14.61 17.81
CA ILE A 16 16.52 -15.64 17.04
C ILE A 16 17.63 -15.02 16.20
N ILE A 17 17.33 -13.91 15.50
CA ILE A 17 18.31 -13.16 14.72
C ILE A 17 19.43 -12.62 15.62
N SER A 18 19.08 -12.01 16.76
CA SER A 18 20.04 -11.41 17.69
C SER A 18 21.02 -12.42 18.29
N ILE A 19 20.63 -13.68 18.46
CA ILE A 19 21.51 -14.73 18.99
C ILE A 19 22.46 -15.27 17.91
N THR A 20 22.07 -15.16 16.64
CA THR A 20 22.86 -15.66 15.50
C THR A 20 23.97 -14.66 15.13
N ARG A 21 25.12 -14.76 15.81
CA ARG A 21 26.28 -13.83 15.76
C ARG A 21 26.96 -13.63 14.39
N GLY A 22 26.44 -14.21 13.30
CA GLY A 22 26.99 -14.13 11.95
C GLY A 22 26.10 -13.44 10.92
N PHE A 23 24.86 -13.08 11.27
CA PHE A 23 23.94 -12.38 10.37
C PHE A 23 23.84 -10.91 10.79
N SER A 24 24.66 -10.04 10.19
CA SER A 24 24.45 -8.60 10.25
C SER A 24 23.28 -8.23 9.33
N ILE A 25 22.05 -8.52 9.77
CA ILE A 25 20.85 -8.06 9.08
C ILE A 25 20.75 -6.56 9.31
N ASP A 26 20.90 -5.79 8.24
CA ASP A 26 20.70 -4.35 8.29
C ASP A 26 19.20 -4.05 8.36
N ILE A 27 18.68 -3.88 9.57
CA ILE A 27 17.27 -3.55 9.82
C ILE A 27 16.91 -2.22 9.15
N PHE A 28 17.85 -1.27 9.06
CA PHE A 28 17.61 0.00 8.39
C PHE A 28 17.34 -0.22 6.90
N SER A 29 18.06 -1.14 6.25
CA SER A 29 17.79 -1.52 4.86
C SER A 29 16.36 -2.06 4.67
N TYR A 30 15.82 -2.81 5.62
CA TYR A 30 14.42 -3.30 5.56
C TYR A 30 13.36 -2.22 5.86
N LEU A 31 13.68 -1.24 6.71
CA LEU A 31 12.77 -0.14 7.03
C LEU A 31 12.69 0.89 5.89
N PHE A 32 13.84 1.21 5.30
CA PHE A 32 13.98 2.27 4.30
C PHE A 32 14.05 1.78 2.85
N GLY A 33 14.38 0.50 2.62
CA GLY A 33 14.53 -0.07 1.29
C GLY A 33 15.69 0.56 0.49
N SER A 34 15.92 0.01 -0.70
CA SER A 34 16.91 0.53 -1.66
C SER A 34 16.30 0.52 -3.06
N ILE A 35 15.34 1.42 -3.30
CA ILE A 35 14.61 1.53 -4.58
C ILE A 35 15.56 1.75 -5.76
N LEU A 36 16.68 2.45 -5.54
CA LEU A 36 17.68 2.73 -6.57
C LEU A 36 18.55 1.51 -6.95
N THR A 37 18.58 0.46 -6.13
CA THR A 37 19.49 -0.69 -6.30
C THR A 37 18.72 -1.97 -6.65
N ILE A 38 17.59 -1.83 -7.33
CA ILE A 38 16.75 -2.96 -7.72
C ILE A 38 17.43 -3.80 -8.81
N SER A 39 17.44 -5.12 -8.64
CA SER A 39 17.99 -6.03 -9.64
C SER A 39 17.00 -6.27 -10.79
N ARG A 40 17.52 -6.76 -11.93
CA ARG A 40 16.67 -7.16 -13.07
C ARG A 40 15.72 -8.31 -12.71
N GLU A 41 16.18 -9.24 -11.89
CA GLU A 41 15.36 -10.38 -11.43
C GLU A 41 14.21 -9.90 -10.54
N GLU A 42 14.48 -8.99 -9.63
CA GLU A 42 13.48 -8.37 -8.75
C GLU A 42 12.41 -7.61 -9.56
N LEU A 43 12.84 -6.87 -10.60
CA LEU A 43 11.93 -6.20 -11.52
C LEU A 43 11.02 -7.17 -12.29
N ILE A 44 11.56 -8.29 -12.78
CA ILE A 44 10.77 -9.31 -13.49
C ILE A 44 9.73 -9.94 -12.55
N ILE A 45 10.14 -10.30 -11.33
CA ILE A 45 9.25 -10.89 -10.33
C ILE A 45 8.10 -9.92 -10.01
N ILE A 46 8.39 -8.65 -9.72
CA ILE A 46 7.35 -7.64 -9.44
C ILE A 46 6.41 -7.46 -10.65
N SER A 47 6.96 -7.45 -11.87
CA SER A 47 6.16 -7.26 -13.08
C SER A 47 5.18 -8.42 -13.28
N ILE A 48 5.62 -9.66 -13.11
CA ILE A 48 4.76 -10.86 -13.20
C ILE A 48 3.66 -10.81 -12.12
N VAL A 49 4.05 -10.52 -10.88
CA VAL A 49 3.10 -10.42 -9.75
C VAL A 49 2.07 -9.32 -10.00
N THR A 50 2.49 -8.16 -10.52
CA THR A 50 1.60 -7.04 -10.85
C THR A 50 0.59 -7.42 -11.94
N ILE A 51 1.03 -8.11 -12.99
CA ILE A 51 0.14 -8.61 -14.05
C ILE A 51 -0.88 -9.60 -13.47
N PHE A 52 -0.43 -10.57 -12.68
CA PHE A 52 -1.29 -11.56 -12.04
C PHE A 52 -2.37 -10.91 -11.17
N ILE A 53 -1.99 -9.93 -10.35
CA ILE A 53 -2.93 -9.20 -9.47
C ILE A 53 -3.90 -8.35 -10.29
N THR A 54 -3.42 -7.69 -11.35
CA THR A 54 -4.27 -6.91 -12.22
C THR A 54 -5.34 -7.80 -12.87
N ILE A 55 -4.96 -8.99 -13.35
CA ILE A 55 -5.90 -9.97 -13.89
C ILE A 55 -6.90 -10.42 -12.81
N PHE A 56 -6.43 -10.75 -11.61
CA PHE A 56 -7.31 -11.12 -10.49
C PHE A 56 -8.33 -10.01 -10.17
N LEU A 57 -7.88 -8.76 -10.06
CA LEU A 57 -8.74 -7.61 -9.78
C LEU A 57 -9.76 -7.36 -10.89
N LEU A 58 -9.40 -7.58 -12.16
CA LEU A 58 -10.31 -7.45 -13.29
C LEU A 58 -11.35 -8.57 -13.34
N LEU A 59 -10.95 -9.81 -13.06
CA LEU A 59 -11.83 -10.98 -13.05
C LEU A 59 -12.84 -10.92 -11.92
N PHE A 60 -12.39 -10.61 -10.69
CA PHE A 60 -13.22 -10.58 -9.48
C PHE A 60 -13.73 -9.16 -9.14
N HIS A 61 -13.70 -8.24 -10.09
CA HIS A 61 -14.02 -6.83 -9.85
C HIS A 61 -15.41 -6.63 -9.25
N LYS A 62 -16.42 -7.32 -9.80
CA LYS A 62 -17.83 -7.17 -9.40
C LYS A 62 -18.06 -7.74 -8.01
N GLU A 63 -17.43 -8.87 -7.72
CA GLU A 63 -17.49 -9.59 -6.46
C GLU A 63 -16.82 -8.77 -5.35
N LEU A 64 -15.62 -8.22 -5.60
CA LEU A 64 -14.91 -7.36 -4.66
C LEU A 64 -15.69 -6.10 -4.33
N ILE A 65 -16.36 -5.49 -5.32
CA ILE A 65 -17.28 -4.37 -5.09
C ILE A 65 -18.44 -4.79 -4.20
N ALA A 66 -19.12 -5.88 -4.53
CA ALA A 66 -20.28 -6.36 -3.77
C ALA A 66 -19.92 -6.65 -2.30
N ILE A 67 -18.78 -7.30 -2.08
CA ILE A 67 -18.25 -7.61 -0.74
C ILE A 67 -17.94 -6.32 0.03
N THR A 68 -17.34 -5.32 -0.62
CA THR A 68 -16.96 -4.05 0.02
C THR A 68 -18.16 -3.21 0.45
N PHE A 69 -19.25 -3.23 -0.33
CA PHE A 69 -20.47 -2.48 0.01
C PHE A 69 -21.32 -3.18 1.07
N ASN A 70 -21.57 -4.48 0.90
CA ASN A 70 -22.34 -5.26 1.87
C ASN A 70 -22.02 -6.75 1.74
N GLU A 71 -21.18 -7.24 2.64
CA GLU A 71 -20.78 -8.63 2.73
C GLU A 71 -21.96 -9.60 2.87
N ARG A 72 -22.97 -9.23 3.69
CA ARG A 72 -24.14 -10.08 3.93
C ARG A 72 -24.98 -10.22 2.68
N ASN A 73 -25.20 -9.12 1.94
CA ASN A 73 -25.93 -9.18 0.68
C ASN A 73 -25.15 -9.96 -0.38
N ALA A 74 -23.82 -9.82 -0.43
CA ALA A 74 -22.98 -10.60 -1.33
C ALA A 74 -23.11 -12.12 -1.08
N LYS A 75 -23.13 -12.54 0.20
CA LYS A 75 -23.38 -13.95 0.58
C LYS A 75 -24.76 -14.44 0.12
N ILE A 76 -25.80 -13.61 0.24
CA ILE A 76 -27.16 -13.95 -0.23
C ILE A 76 -27.21 -14.07 -1.77
N MET A 77 -26.42 -13.28 -2.49
CA MET A 77 -26.31 -13.32 -3.95
C MET A 77 -25.51 -14.53 -4.48
N GLY A 78 -25.07 -15.44 -3.60
CA GLY A 78 -24.31 -16.64 -3.97
C GLY A 78 -22.82 -16.39 -4.22
N ILE A 79 -22.30 -15.21 -3.87
CA ILE A 79 -20.87 -14.92 -3.98
C ILE A 79 -20.12 -15.67 -2.87
N PRO A 80 -19.08 -16.45 -3.18
CA PRO A 80 -18.29 -17.16 -2.18
C PRO A 80 -17.33 -16.19 -1.46
N VAL A 81 -17.89 -15.32 -0.63
CA VAL A 81 -17.19 -14.21 0.03
C VAL A 81 -15.94 -14.68 0.77
N ASP A 82 -16.06 -15.72 1.59
CA ASP A 82 -14.94 -16.15 2.44
C ASP A 82 -13.75 -16.64 1.59
N LEU A 83 -14.02 -17.33 0.47
CA LEU A 83 -12.98 -17.76 -0.48
C LEU A 83 -12.32 -16.57 -1.17
N ILE A 84 -13.11 -15.64 -1.71
CA ILE A 84 -12.59 -14.48 -2.45
C ILE A 84 -11.77 -13.57 -1.51
N SER A 85 -12.29 -13.29 -0.31
CA SER A 85 -11.60 -12.48 0.69
C SER A 85 -10.31 -13.17 1.17
N ASN A 86 -10.30 -14.48 1.37
CA ASN A 86 -9.09 -15.20 1.77
C ASN A 86 -8.03 -15.19 0.68
N ILE A 87 -8.41 -15.42 -0.58
CA ILE A 87 -7.48 -15.34 -1.73
C ILE A 87 -6.93 -13.92 -1.86
N PHE A 88 -7.79 -12.90 -1.75
CA PHE A 88 -7.38 -11.50 -1.84
C PHE A 88 -6.40 -11.12 -0.72
N ASN A 89 -6.68 -11.53 0.51
CA ASN A 89 -5.79 -11.30 1.65
C ASN A 89 -4.44 -12.01 1.48
N LEU A 90 -4.44 -13.24 0.95
CA LEU A 90 -3.21 -13.98 0.65
C LEU A 90 -2.38 -13.26 -0.41
N ILE A 91 -3.01 -12.78 -1.47
CA ILE A 91 -2.36 -11.99 -2.51
C ILE A 91 -1.73 -10.72 -1.91
N ILE A 92 -2.46 -9.96 -1.10
CA ILE A 92 -1.93 -8.78 -0.42
C ILE A 92 -0.72 -9.14 0.45
N ALA A 93 -0.79 -10.21 1.22
CA ALA A 93 0.31 -10.65 2.07
C ALA A 93 1.57 -10.95 1.24
N ILE A 94 1.43 -11.68 0.12
CA ILE A 94 2.52 -11.99 -0.80
C ILE A 94 3.14 -10.70 -1.35
N VAL A 95 2.31 -9.75 -1.80
CA VAL A 95 2.78 -8.47 -2.33
C VAL A 95 3.60 -7.70 -1.31
N ILE A 96 3.10 -7.58 -0.08
CA ILE A 96 3.79 -6.87 1.01
C ILE A 96 5.14 -7.54 1.26
N ILE A 97 5.18 -8.86 1.43
CA ILE A 97 6.42 -9.60 1.73
C ILE A 97 7.47 -9.40 0.63
N LEU A 98 7.08 -9.52 -0.65
CA LEU A 98 8.00 -9.33 -1.77
C LEU A 98 8.47 -7.87 -1.88
N SER A 99 7.61 -6.91 -1.54
CA SER A 99 7.93 -5.48 -1.65
C SER A 99 8.87 -4.99 -0.55
N ILE A 100 8.85 -5.61 0.64
CA ILE A 100 9.61 -5.15 1.82
C ILE A 100 11.09 -4.97 1.52
N LYS A 101 11.71 -5.91 0.80
CA LYS A 101 13.14 -5.86 0.48
C LYS A 101 13.49 -4.68 -0.45
N ILE A 102 12.56 -4.28 -1.31
CA ILE A 102 12.81 -3.35 -2.41
C ILE A 102 12.46 -1.93 -1.98
N VAL A 103 11.26 -1.78 -1.44
CA VAL A 103 10.62 -0.50 -1.17
C VAL A 103 10.81 -0.08 0.30
N GLY A 104 10.94 -1.04 1.20
CA GLY A 104 11.01 -0.83 2.64
C GLY A 104 9.64 -0.82 3.33
N VAL A 105 9.58 -1.26 4.58
CA VAL A 105 8.34 -1.41 5.36
C VAL A 105 7.58 -0.09 5.50
N ILE A 106 8.29 1.01 5.78
CA ILE A 106 7.66 2.31 6.05
C ILE A 106 6.92 2.82 4.81
N LEU A 107 7.55 2.70 3.65
CA LEU A 107 6.99 3.18 2.40
C LEU A 107 5.82 2.30 1.91
N ILE A 108 5.85 1.00 2.15
CA ILE A 108 4.72 0.11 1.83
C ILE A 108 3.46 0.52 2.61
N VAL A 109 3.59 0.74 3.92
CA VAL A 109 2.46 1.18 4.75
C VAL A 109 1.89 2.50 4.22
N ALA A 110 2.75 3.44 3.85
CA ALA A 110 2.32 4.71 3.27
C ALA A 110 1.64 4.55 1.90
N LEU A 111 2.16 3.72 1.01
CA LEU A 111 1.61 3.52 -0.34
C LEU A 111 0.28 2.76 -0.34
N ILE A 112 0.07 1.86 0.62
CA ILE A 112 -1.21 1.15 0.76
C ILE A 112 -2.29 2.08 1.35
N THR A 113 -1.91 2.99 2.25
CA THR A 113 -2.87 3.80 3.02
C THR A 113 -3.13 5.17 2.42
N ILE A 114 -2.09 5.97 2.18
CA ILE A 114 -2.23 7.40 1.88
C ILE A 114 -2.91 7.66 0.53
N PRO A 115 -2.49 7.07 -0.60
CA PRO A 115 -3.14 7.32 -1.89
C PRO A 115 -4.63 6.96 -1.89
N ALA A 116 -4.99 5.86 -1.21
CA ALA A 116 -6.38 5.44 -1.05
C ALA A 116 -7.20 6.45 -0.21
N LEU A 117 -6.62 6.95 0.89
CA LEU A 117 -7.23 7.99 1.71
C LEU A 117 -7.46 9.29 0.93
N ILE A 118 -6.49 9.70 0.10
CA ILE A 118 -6.62 10.88 -0.75
C ILE A 118 -7.74 10.68 -1.78
N ALA A 119 -7.76 9.52 -2.46
CA ALA A 119 -8.77 9.21 -3.46
C ALA A 119 -10.20 9.21 -2.87
N LEU A 120 -10.38 8.62 -1.68
CA LEU A 120 -11.67 8.59 -0.98
C LEU A 120 -12.18 9.99 -0.60
N GLN A 121 -11.28 10.94 -0.30
CA GLN A 121 -11.68 12.33 0.02
C GLN A 121 -12.29 13.08 -1.18
N ILE A 122 -11.99 12.65 -2.40
CA ILE A 122 -12.45 13.30 -3.64
C ILE A 122 -13.91 12.91 -3.97
N LYS A 123 -14.51 11.97 -3.20
CA LYS A 123 -15.93 11.55 -3.27
C LYS A 123 -16.36 11.13 -4.69
N THR A 124 -15.60 10.23 -5.31
CA THR A 124 -15.87 9.70 -6.66
C THR A 124 -16.48 8.29 -6.63
N SER A 125 -16.82 7.74 -7.79
CA SER A 125 -17.23 6.34 -7.93
C SER A 125 -16.09 5.39 -7.52
N PHE A 126 -16.43 4.16 -7.12
CA PHE A 126 -15.44 3.16 -6.68
C PHE A 126 -14.31 2.95 -7.71
N ASN A 127 -14.67 2.84 -8.99
CA ASN A 127 -13.68 2.64 -10.07
C ASN A 127 -12.77 3.86 -10.24
N ASN A 128 -13.32 5.07 -10.10
CA ASN A 128 -12.52 6.28 -10.13
C ASN A 128 -11.59 6.36 -8.90
N THR A 129 -12.03 5.92 -7.72
CA THR A 129 -11.19 5.87 -6.51
C THR A 129 -9.95 5.00 -6.75
N ILE A 130 -10.09 3.83 -7.39
CA ILE A 130 -8.96 2.96 -7.72
C ILE A 130 -7.97 3.69 -8.64
N ILE A 131 -8.45 4.24 -9.75
CA ILE A 131 -7.60 4.92 -10.73
C ILE A 131 -6.89 6.12 -10.11
N ILE A 132 -7.63 6.96 -9.37
CA ILE A 132 -7.09 8.14 -8.70
C ILE A 132 -6.04 7.75 -7.65
N SER A 133 -6.29 6.70 -6.86
CA SER A 133 -5.33 6.19 -5.88
C SER A 133 -4.03 5.74 -6.55
N ILE A 134 -4.11 5.01 -7.66
CA ILE A 134 -2.94 4.59 -8.43
C ILE A 134 -2.19 5.81 -8.97
N SER A 135 -2.88 6.77 -9.57
CA SER A 135 -2.25 7.98 -10.12
C SER A 135 -1.54 8.80 -9.03
N ILE A 136 -2.17 8.97 -7.86
CA ILE A 136 -1.57 9.71 -6.74
C ILE A 136 -0.33 8.98 -6.20
N GLY A 137 -0.40 7.65 -6.08
CA GLY A 137 0.75 6.83 -5.68
C GLY A 137 1.92 7.00 -6.65
N LEU A 138 1.66 6.91 -7.96
CA LEU A 138 2.68 7.11 -8.99
C LEU A 138 3.28 8.52 -8.96
N ILE A 139 2.44 9.55 -8.84
CA ILE A 139 2.89 10.95 -8.73
C ILE A 139 3.77 11.13 -7.50
N GLY A 140 3.35 10.59 -6.35
CA GLY A 140 4.10 10.67 -5.10
C GLY A 140 5.46 9.98 -5.18
N ILE A 141 5.53 8.81 -5.81
CA ILE A 141 6.79 8.08 -6.04
C ILE A 141 7.71 8.87 -6.97
N ILE A 142 7.21 9.33 -8.13
CA ILE A 142 8.02 10.06 -9.11
C ILE A 142 8.57 11.36 -8.51
N LEU A 143 7.72 12.16 -7.86
CA LEU A 143 8.14 13.40 -7.22
C LEU A 143 9.10 13.13 -6.05
N GLY A 144 8.82 12.11 -5.23
CA GLY A 144 9.66 11.76 -4.09
C GLY A 144 11.05 11.27 -4.51
N ILE A 145 11.15 10.46 -5.57
CA ILE A 145 12.43 10.04 -6.16
C ILE A 145 13.18 11.26 -6.70
N PHE A 146 12.51 12.14 -7.45
CA PHE A 146 13.13 13.32 -8.02
C PHE A 146 13.71 14.25 -6.93
N ILE A 147 12.93 14.55 -5.87
CA ILE A 147 13.37 15.37 -4.74
C ILE A 147 14.52 14.67 -3.98
N SER A 148 14.39 13.37 -3.72
CA SER A 148 15.43 12.60 -3.04
C SER A 148 16.75 12.60 -3.81
N ALA A 149 16.70 12.48 -5.14
CA ALA A 149 17.89 12.51 -6.00
C ALA A 149 18.60 13.87 -5.98
N LEU A 150 17.84 14.98 -5.93
CA LEU A 150 18.42 16.34 -5.86
C LEU A 150 19.12 16.60 -4.53
N TYR A 151 18.50 16.22 -3.42
CA TYR A 151 18.99 16.54 -2.06
C TYR A 151 19.79 15.40 -1.40
N LYS A 152 20.01 14.27 -2.09
CA LYS A 152 20.67 13.06 -1.57
C LYS A 152 20.07 12.58 -0.24
N LEU A 153 18.74 12.64 -0.13
CA LEU A 153 17.98 12.25 1.06
C LEU A 153 17.48 10.81 0.96
N ALA A 154 17.12 10.20 2.09
CA ALA A 154 16.51 8.87 2.14
C ALA A 154 15.20 8.81 1.31
N THR A 155 15.24 8.09 0.19
CA THR A 155 14.19 8.12 -0.83
C THR A 155 12.81 7.72 -0.31
N SER A 156 12.73 6.66 0.49
CA SER A 156 11.48 6.21 1.09
C SER A 156 10.85 7.27 2.00
N GLY A 157 11.65 7.92 2.85
CA GLY A 157 11.18 9.01 3.71
C GLY A 157 10.64 10.21 2.92
N VAL A 158 11.34 10.61 1.84
CA VAL A 158 10.91 11.70 0.98
C VAL A 158 9.59 11.37 0.28
N ILE A 159 9.44 10.16 -0.28
CA ILE A 159 8.17 9.75 -0.93
C ILE A 159 7.01 9.80 0.07
N VAL A 160 7.19 9.27 1.28
CA VAL A 160 6.17 9.33 2.34
C VAL A 160 5.80 10.77 2.64
N PHE A 161 6.79 11.64 2.81
CA PHE A 161 6.55 13.06 3.10
C PHE A 161 5.81 13.76 1.96
N THR A 162 6.16 13.48 0.70
CA THR A 162 5.47 13.98 -0.48
C THR A 162 4.01 13.54 -0.50
N LEU A 163 3.72 12.27 -0.21
CA LEU A 163 2.34 11.76 -0.15
C LEU A 163 1.53 12.40 0.98
N VAL A 164 2.12 12.57 2.16
CA VAL A 164 1.49 13.28 3.30
C VAL A 164 1.22 14.74 2.94
N PHE A 165 2.13 15.39 2.22
CA PHE A 165 1.94 16.76 1.76
C PHE A 165 0.76 16.87 0.78
N ILE A 166 0.69 15.97 -0.21
CA ILE A 166 -0.45 15.89 -1.15
C ILE A 166 -1.75 15.64 -0.38
N TYR A 167 -1.76 14.70 0.57
CA TYR A 167 -2.93 14.43 1.42
C TYR A 167 -3.39 15.67 2.19
N THR A 168 -2.46 16.40 2.78
CA THR A 168 -2.77 17.60 3.56
C THR A 168 -3.42 18.67 2.67
N ILE A 169 -2.90 18.89 1.46
CA ILE A 169 -3.49 19.83 0.49
C ILE A 169 -4.91 19.42 0.12
N VAL A 170 -5.12 18.15 -0.24
CA VAL A 170 -6.43 17.64 -0.66
C VAL A 170 -7.43 17.71 0.51
N TYR A 171 -6.99 17.39 1.72
CA TYR A 171 -7.81 17.47 2.92
C TYR A 171 -8.27 18.91 3.21
N ILE A 172 -7.35 19.89 3.16
CA ILE A 172 -7.67 21.31 3.35
C ILE A 172 -8.66 21.78 2.28
N TYR A 173 -8.41 21.44 1.01
CA TYR A 173 -9.29 21.81 -0.09
C TYR A 173 -10.70 21.21 0.06
N SER A 174 -10.79 19.93 0.43
CA SER A 174 -12.06 19.25 0.68
C SER A 174 -12.83 19.88 1.84
N LYS A 175 -12.13 20.24 2.93
CA LYS A 175 -12.73 20.91 4.09
C LYS A 175 -13.29 22.28 3.73
N ILE A 176 -12.54 23.11 3.00
CA ILE A 176 -13.00 24.43 2.54
C ILE A 176 -14.24 24.30 1.64
N LYS A 177 -14.23 23.34 0.72
CA LYS A 177 -15.37 23.09 -0.19
C LYS A 177 -16.62 22.64 0.57
N ASN A 178 -16.48 21.78 1.57
CA ASN A 178 -17.62 21.31 2.37
C ASN A 178 -18.19 22.43 3.25
N ILE A 179 -17.36 23.32 3.81
CA ILE A 179 -17.83 24.49 4.57
C ILE A 179 -18.66 25.42 3.68
N LYS A 180 -18.21 25.71 2.45
CA LYS A 180 -18.97 26.53 1.49
C LYS A 180 -20.32 25.93 1.07
N ARG A 181 -20.47 24.60 1.10
CA ARG A 181 -21.74 23.91 0.77
C ARG A 181 -22.69 23.78 1.96
N GLY A 182 -22.25 24.04 3.19
CA GLY A 182 -23.11 24.05 4.38
C GLY A 182 -23.65 25.44 4.75
N ILE A 183 -23.23 26.48 4.01
CA ILE A 183 -23.64 27.89 4.21
C ILE A 183 -24.63 28.34 3.12
N LEU A 184 -24.78 27.55 2.04
CA LEU A 184 -25.79 27.71 0.98
C LEU A 184 -26.89 26.68 1.17
#